data_AF-A0A4D7CRP7-F1
#
_entry.id   AF-A0A4D7CRP7-F1
#
_cell.length_a   1.000
_cell.length_b   1.000
_cell.length_c   1.000
_cell.angle_alpha   90.00
_cell.angle_beta   90.00
_cell.angle_gamma   90.00
#
_symmetry.space_group_name_H-M   'P 1'
#
loop_
_entity.id
_entity.type
_entity.pdbx_description
1 polymer ?
#
loop_
_entity_poly.entity_id
_entity_poly.type
_entity_poly.pdbx_seq_one_letter_code
_entity_poly.pdbx_strand_id
1 'polypeptide(L)'
;MNEWQIDSLASLDGSVSAFKDFVTSQAIYEIDGYFILEYPRIERLFQQSITQLADTAHITPDFLIENQASVIAMTIDGDFIIANDQHTWVLERSLYKEDCECFTLPINLWWQAYFDGEIISRILAL
;
A
#
# COMPACT_ATOMS: atom_id res chain seq x y z
N MET A 1 -0.72 14.81 -7.00
CA MET A 1 -1.23 15.22 -5.65
C MET A 1 -0.71 16.62 -5.35
N ASN A 2 -1.43 17.47 -4.61
CA ASN A 2 -0.89 18.80 -4.25
C ASN A 2 -0.05 18.69 -2.97
N GLU A 3 0.98 19.52 -2.83
CA GLU A 3 1.95 19.54 -1.71
C GLU A 3 1.26 19.46 -0.32
N TRP A 4 0.13 20.16 -0.14
CA TRP A 4 -0.64 20.14 1.10
C TRP A 4 -1.18 18.76 1.52
N GLN A 5 -1.46 17.88 0.56
CA GLN A 5 -1.98 16.54 0.84
C GLN A 5 -0.85 15.61 1.32
N ILE A 6 0.36 15.76 0.78
CA ILE A 6 1.55 15.03 1.25
C ILE A 6 1.90 15.45 2.68
N ASP A 7 1.94 16.75 2.94
CA ASP A 7 2.22 17.29 4.28
C ASP A 7 1.19 16.80 5.31
N SER A 8 -0.08 16.74 4.92
CA SER A 8 -1.15 16.25 5.79
C SER A 8 -0.99 14.75 6.09
N LEU A 9 -0.60 13.95 5.10
CA LEU A 9 -0.32 12.52 5.28
C LEU A 9 0.90 12.29 6.18
N ALA A 10 1.98 13.04 5.97
CA ALA A 10 3.21 12.94 6.77
C ALA A 10 2.96 13.26 8.26
N SER A 11 2.00 14.14 8.55
CA SER A 11 1.64 14.53 9.92
C SER A 11 0.84 13.48 10.72
N LEU A 12 0.39 12.40 10.08
CA LEU A 12 -0.32 11.31 10.75
C LEU A 12 0.61 10.52 11.70
N ASP A 13 0.04 9.85 12.69
CA ASP A 13 0.78 9.09 13.71
C ASP A 13 1.37 7.75 13.21
N GLY A 14 1.46 7.58 11.89
CA GLY A 14 1.99 6.38 11.21
C GLY A 14 1.12 5.14 11.28
N SER A 15 0.02 5.19 12.04
CA SER A 15 -0.95 4.10 12.09
C SER A 15 -1.65 3.90 10.76
N VAL A 16 -1.80 2.64 10.37
CA VAL A 16 -2.56 2.28 9.16
C VAL A 16 -4.04 2.66 9.30
N SER A 17 -4.63 2.52 10.49
CA SER A 17 -6.03 2.91 10.68
C SER A 17 -6.21 4.41 10.55
N ALA A 18 -5.31 5.21 11.13
CA ALA A 18 -5.35 6.67 11.03
C ALA A 18 -5.19 7.13 9.56
N PHE A 19 -4.31 6.47 8.80
CA PHE A 19 -4.16 6.72 7.36
C PHE A 19 -5.45 6.45 6.59
N LYS A 20 -6.06 5.27 6.78
CA LYS A 20 -7.31 4.90 6.12
C LYS A 20 -8.46 5.84 6.46
N ASP A 21 -8.57 6.20 7.74
CA ASP A 21 -9.58 7.14 8.24
C ASP A 21 -9.41 8.52 7.62
N PHE A 22 -8.17 9.02 7.56
CA PHE A 22 -7.86 10.29 6.89
C PHE A 22 -8.27 10.26 5.42
N VAL A 23 -7.79 9.28 4.64
CA VAL A 23 -8.10 9.14 3.21
C VAL A 23 -9.60 9.08 2.96
N THR A 24 -10.32 8.30 3.77
CA THR A 24 -11.78 8.17 3.68
C THR A 24 -12.49 9.49 4.03
N SER A 25 -12.06 10.16 5.11
CA SER A 25 -12.65 11.43 5.56
C SER A 25 -12.47 12.57 4.55
N GLN A 26 -11.37 12.56 3.81
CA GLN A 26 -11.06 13.54 2.77
C GLN A 26 -11.62 13.14 1.39
N ALA A 27 -12.31 12.00 1.28
CA ALA A 27 -12.80 11.44 0.02
C ALA A 27 -11.69 11.34 -1.06
N ILE A 28 -10.50 10.92 -0.64
CA ILE A 28 -9.37 10.67 -1.54
C ILE A 28 -9.51 9.26 -2.09
N TYR A 29 -9.76 9.15 -3.39
CA TYR A 29 -9.90 7.85 -4.07
C TYR A 29 -8.70 7.49 -4.93
N GLU A 30 -7.87 8.47 -5.25
CA GLU A 30 -6.72 8.31 -6.13
C GLU A 30 -5.65 9.33 -5.76
N ILE A 31 -4.39 8.94 -5.95
CA ILE A 31 -3.22 9.81 -5.84
C ILE A 31 -2.49 9.76 -7.18
N ASP A 32 -2.36 10.94 -7.79
CA ASP A 32 -1.49 11.21 -8.95
C ASP A 32 -1.80 10.44 -10.24
N GLY A 33 -3.03 10.00 -10.47
CA GLY A 33 -3.35 9.21 -11.67
C GLY A 33 -2.85 7.76 -11.61
N TYR A 34 -2.13 7.39 -10.54
CA TYR A 34 -1.35 6.16 -10.48
C TYR A 34 -1.79 5.24 -9.34
N PHE A 35 -2.04 5.78 -8.14
CA PHE A 35 -2.44 4.99 -6.99
C PHE A 35 -3.94 5.12 -6.73
N ILE A 36 -4.61 4.00 -6.53
CA ILE A 36 -6.03 3.87 -6.23
C ILE A 36 -6.20 3.56 -4.74
N LEU A 37 -7.02 4.35 -4.03
CA LEU A 37 -7.29 4.25 -2.58
C LEU A 37 -8.77 3.98 -2.28
N GLU A 38 -9.53 3.48 -3.25
CA GLU A 38 -10.94 3.11 -3.08
C GLU A 38 -11.07 1.81 -2.26
N TYR A 39 -10.97 1.89 -0.93
CA TYR A 39 -10.83 0.75 -0.01
C TYR A 39 -11.80 -0.42 -0.27
N PRO A 40 -13.13 -0.23 -0.38
CA PRO A 40 -14.04 -1.34 -0.64
C PRO A 40 -13.72 -2.10 -1.94
N ARG A 41 -13.19 -1.40 -2.94
CA ARG A 41 -12.79 -1.98 -4.22
C ARG A 41 -11.43 -2.67 -4.12
N ILE A 42 -10.40 -1.98 -3.63
CA ILE A 42 -9.03 -2.52 -3.62
C ILE A 42 -8.90 -3.68 -2.64
N GLU A 43 -9.59 -3.65 -1.49
CA GLU A 43 -9.59 -4.76 -0.52
C GLU A 43 -10.24 -6.01 -1.12
N ARG A 44 -11.35 -5.83 -1.85
CA ARG A 44 -12.02 -6.93 -2.56
C ARG A 44 -11.13 -7.51 -3.65
N LEU A 45 -10.47 -6.67 -4.45
CA LEU A 45 -9.56 -7.12 -5.52
C LEU A 45 -8.36 -7.88 -4.93
N PHE A 46 -7.75 -7.33 -3.88
CA PHE A 46 -6.64 -7.99 -3.20
C PHE A 46 -7.05 -9.36 -2.64
N GLN A 47 -8.19 -9.42 -1.94
CA GLN A 47 -8.69 -10.68 -1.37
C GLN A 47 -8.95 -11.73 -2.46
N GLN A 48 -9.48 -11.31 -3.61
CA GLN A 48 -9.66 -12.20 -4.76
C GLN A 48 -8.32 -12.72 -5.28
N SER A 49 -7.33 -11.85 -5.45
CA SER A 49 -6.00 -12.21 -5.94
C SER A 49 -5.27 -13.19 -5.01
N ILE A 50 -5.17 -12.88 -3.71
CA ILE A 50 -4.47 -13.76 -2.74
C ILE A 50 -5.18 -15.11 -2.55
N THR A 51 -6.49 -15.19 -2.81
CA THR A 51 -7.25 -16.45 -2.73
C THR A 51 -7.06 -17.29 -3.98
N GLN A 52 -7.00 -16.68 -5.16
CA GLN A 52 -6.83 -17.39 -6.44
C GLN A 52 -5.41 -17.93 -6.64
N LEU A 53 -4.41 -17.21 -6.14
CA LEU A 53 -2.99 -17.55 -6.29
C LEU A 53 -2.42 -18.27 -5.06
N ALA A 54 -3.26 -18.63 -4.09
CA ALA A 54 -2.83 -19.19 -2.81
C ALA A 54 -2.02 -20.50 -2.99
N ASP A 55 -0.70 -20.39 -2.88
CA ASP A 55 0.22 -21.51 -2.74
C ASP A 55 1.42 -21.13 -1.85
N THR A 56 2.45 -21.96 -1.81
CA THR A 56 3.64 -21.72 -0.98
C THR A 56 4.53 -20.58 -1.49
N ALA A 57 4.53 -20.31 -2.79
CA ALA A 57 5.37 -19.30 -3.44
C ALA A 57 4.74 -17.90 -3.44
N HIS A 58 3.41 -17.81 -3.36
CA HIS A 58 2.65 -16.56 -3.41
C HIS A 58 2.21 -16.05 -2.04
N ILE A 59 1.97 -14.74 -1.93
CA ILE A 59 1.38 -14.10 -0.75
C ILE A 59 -0.01 -14.69 -0.49
N THR A 60 -0.20 -15.22 0.72
CA THR A 60 -1.45 -15.83 1.17
C THR A 60 -2.17 -14.92 2.17
N PRO A 61 -3.45 -15.18 2.48
CA PRO A 61 -4.15 -14.49 3.56
C PRO A 61 -3.41 -14.54 4.91
N ASP A 62 -2.69 -15.63 5.19
CA ASP A 62 -1.91 -15.77 6.43
C ASP A 62 -0.82 -14.71 6.56
N PHE A 63 -0.24 -14.26 5.43
CA PHE A 63 0.76 -13.20 5.44
C PHE A 63 0.21 -11.91 6.08
N LEU A 64 -1.04 -11.53 5.77
CA LEU A 64 -1.67 -10.35 6.37
C LEU A 64 -1.84 -10.52 7.88
N ILE A 65 -2.24 -11.70 8.33
CA ILE A 65 -2.47 -12.00 9.74
C ILE A 65 -1.14 -11.97 10.51
N GLU A 66 -0.12 -12.66 10.00
CA GLU A 66 1.20 -12.75 10.61
C GLU A 66 1.87 -11.37 10.72
N ASN A 67 1.73 -10.54 9.69
CA ASN A 67 2.34 -9.22 9.64
C ASN A 67 1.42 -8.10 10.18
N GLN A 68 0.19 -8.43 10.59
CA GLN A 68 -0.84 -7.44 10.97
C GLN A 68 -1.00 -6.34 9.90
N ALA A 69 -0.89 -6.75 8.63
CA ALA A 69 -0.87 -5.84 7.50
C ALA A 69 -2.26 -5.65 6.91
N SER A 70 -2.49 -4.48 6.31
CA SER A 70 -3.72 -4.14 5.60
C SER A 70 -3.41 -3.52 4.24
N VAL A 71 -4.31 -3.72 3.29
CA VAL A 71 -4.22 -3.09 1.96
C VAL A 71 -4.41 -1.59 2.08
N ILE A 72 -3.47 -0.82 1.53
CA ILE A 72 -3.45 0.64 1.56
C ILE A 72 -3.81 1.23 0.21
N ALA A 73 -3.21 0.70 -0.85
CA ALA A 73 -3.40 1.21 -2.19
C ALA A 73 -3.19 0.11 -3.23
N MET A 74 -3.63 0.39 -4.44
CA MET A 74 -3.37 -0.43 -5.62
C MET A 74 -2.91 0.48 -6.76
N THR A 75 -1.89 0.11 -7.53
CA THR A 75 -1.53 0.85 -8.74
C THR A 75 -2.55 0.61 -9.85
N ILE A 76 -2.57 1.45 -10.88
CA ILE A 76 -3.38 1.22 -12.09
C ILE A 76 -3.01 -0.09 -12.81
N ASP A 77 -1.76 -0.56 -12.62
CA ASP A 77 -1.24 -1.80 -13.22
C ASP A 77 -1.61 -3.06 -12.42
N GLY A 78 -2.18 -2.87 -11.21
CA GLY A 78 -2.70 -3.93 -10.35
C GLY A 78 -1.73 -4.40 -9.26
N ASP A 79 -0.64 -3.67 -9.03
CA ASP A 79 0.28 -3.90 -7.91
C ASP A 79 -0.36 -3.38 -6.62
N PHE A 80 -0.02 -3.99 -5.49
CA PHE A 80 -0.63 -3.66 -4.21
C PHE A 80 0.39 -3.06 -3.25
N ILE A 81 -0.06 -2.06 -2.50
CA ILE A 81 0.65 -1.53 -1.35
C ILE A 81 -0.10 -2.01 -0.12
N ILE A 82 0.59 -2.73 0.75
CA ILE A 82 0.07 -3.16 2.05
C ILE A 82 0.99 -2.60 3.14
N ALA A 83 0.46 -2.34 4.33
CA ALA A 83 1.28 -1.84 5.43
C ALA A 83 0.77 -2.30 6.79
N ASN A 84 1.66 -2.25 7.76
CA ASN A 84 1.35 -2.18 9.19
C ASN A 84 1.99 -0.90 9.76
N ASP A 85 1.96 -0.72 11.08
CA ASP A 85 2.43 0.51 11.73
C ASP A 85 3.96 0.71 11.67
N GLN A 86 4.72 -0.23 11.10
CA GLN A 86 6.18 -0.22 11.07
C GLN A 86 6.77 -0.46 9.68
N HIS A 87 6.04 -1.16 8.83
CA HIS A 87 6.50 -1.64 7.54
C HIS A 87 5.46 -1.34 6.47
N THR A 88 5.97 -1.01 5.29
CA THR A 88 5.19 -0.91 4.07
C THR A 88 5.76 -1.91 3.07
N TRP A 89 4.89 -2.68 2.45
CA TRP A 89 5.25 -3.62 1.40
C TRP A 89 4.64 -3.21 0.07
N VAL A 90 5.43 -3.37 -0.98
CA VAL A 90 4.97 -3.27 -2.35
C VAL A 90 4.98 -4.67 -2.95
N LEU A 91 3.83 -5.08 -3.46
CA LEU A 91 3.59 -6.39 -4.02
C LEU A 91 3.26 -6.23 -5.50
N GLU A 92 4.01 -6.91 -6.36
CA GLU A 92 3.63 -7.01 -7.77
C GLU A 92 2.28 -7.75 -7.87
N ARG A 93 1.48 -7.44 -8.89
CA ARG A 93 0.20 -8.13 -9.19
C ARG A 93 0.32 -9.67 -9.24
N SER A 94 1.52 -10.19 -9.50
CA SER A 94 1.82 -11.62 -9.52
C SER A 94 1.79 -12.24 -8.13
N LEU A 95 1.98 -11.44 -7.07
CA LEU A 95 1.99 -11.82 -5.66
C LEU A 95 3.06 -12.84 -5.27
N TYR A 96 4.15 -12.99 -6.02
CA TYR A 96 5.28 -13.82 -5.59
C TYR A 96 5.95 -13.23 -4.35
N LYS A 97 6.24 -14.08 -3.36
CA LYS A 97 6.90 -13.67 -2.11
C LYS A 97 8.31 -13.12 -2.35
N GLU A 98 9.02 -13.65 -3.35
CA GLU A 98 10.40 -13.26 -3.65
C GLU A 98 10.51 -11.87 -4.29
N ASP A 99 9.44 -11.43 -4.97
CA ASP A 99 9.39 -10.12 -5.61
C ASP A 99 8.86 -9.04 -4.66
N CYS A 100 8.35 -9.41 -3.48
CA CYS A 100 7.87 -8.49 -2.47
C CYS A 100 8.98 -7.54 -1.99
N GLU A 101 8.71 -6.24 -2.05
CA GLU A 101 9.60 -5.22 -1.50
C GLU A 101 9.10 -4.81 -0.12
N CYS A 102 9.99 -4.84 0.87
CA CYS A 102 9.69 -4.45 2.25
C CYS A 102 10.50 -3.20 2.62
N PHE A 103 9.81 -2.17 3.07
CA PHE A 103 10.41 -0.95 3.60
C PHE A 103 10.10 -0.86 5.10
N THR A 104 11.12 -0.67 5.93
CA THR A 104 10.96 -0.42 7.38
C THR A 104 10.55 1.04 7.61
N LEU A 105 9.40 1.42 7.03
CA LEU A 105 8.78 2.72 7.17
C LEU A 105 7.27 2.54 7.39
N PRO A 106 6.67 3.24 8.37
CA PRO A 106 5.22 3.35 8.47
C PRO A 106 4.67 4.06 7.23
N ILE A 107 3.38 3.86 6.95
CA ILE A 107 2.79 4.24 5.67
C ILE A 107 2.88 5.74 5.36
N ASN A 108 2.73 6.61 6.36
CA ASN A 108 2.86 8.06 6.19
C ASN A 108 4.26 8.47 5.72
N LEU A 109 5.31 7.94 6.36
CA LEU A 109 6.70 8.23 6.02
C LEU A 109 7.09 7.58 4.70
N TRP A 110 6.53 6.40 4.40
CA TRP A 110 6.74 5.74 3.11
C TRP A 110 6.22 6.60 1.95
N TRP A 111 5.02 7.16 2.07
CA TRP A 111 4.47 8.06 1.03
C TRP A 111 5.33 9.30 0.83
N GLN A 112 5.76 9.94 1.91
CA GLN A 112 6.66 11.09 1.84
C GLN A 112 7.96 10.72 1.11
N ALA A 113 8.64 9.67 1.57
CA ALA A 113 9.89 9.22 0.98
C ALA A 113 9.74 8.79 -0.48
N TYR A 114 8.59 8.24 -0.87
CA TYR A 114 8.29 7.90 -2.27
C TYR A 114 8.21 9.15 -3.15
N PHE A 115 7.43 10.16 -2.74
CA PHE A 115 7.27 11.39 -3.53
C PHE A 115 8.50 12.29 -3.52
N ASP A 116 9.29 12.23 -2.45
CA ASP A 116 10.59 12.93 -2.35
C ASP A 116 11.70 12.22 -3.15
N GLY A 117 11.44 11.01 -3.67
CA GLY A 117 12.40 10.21 -4.43
C GLY A 117 13.51 9.59 -3.57
N GLU A 118 13.29 9.47 -2.26
CA GLU A 118 14.25 8.91 -1.30
C GLU A 118 14.23 7.38 -1.27
N ILE A 119 13.11 6.76 -1.70
CA ILE A 119 13.02 5.32 -1.91
C ILE A 119 12.97 4.98 -3.40
N ILE A 120 13.66 3.89 -3.76
CA ILE A 120 13.63 3.33 -5.11
C ILE A 120 12.92 1.99 -5.01
N SER A 121 11.75 1.89 -5.64
CA SER A 121 11.03 0.64 -5.81
C SER A 121 11.38 0.03 -7.17
N ARG A 122 11.52 -1.30 -7.23
CA ARG A 122 11.67 -2.03 -8.50
C ARG A 122 10.32 -2.37 -9.13
N ILE A 123 9.24 -2.27 -8.34
CA ILE A 123 7.86 -2.56 -8.78
C ILE A 123 7.18 -1.26 -9.22
N LEU A 124 7.26 -0.20 -8.40
CA LEU A 124 6.61 1.07 -8.72
C LEU A 124 7.44 1.84 -9.74
N ALA A 125 6.78 2.28 -10.80
CA ALA A 125 7.36 3.22 -11.76
C ALA A 125 7.12 4.65 -11.26
N LEU A 126 8.20 5.42 -11.13
CA LEU A 126 8.16 6.88 -11.00
C LEU A 126 7.96 7.54 -12.38
#